data_AF-A0A0B7BAW8-F1
#
_entry.id   AF-A0A0B7BAW8-F1
#
_cell.length_a   1.000
_cell.length_b   1.000
_cell.length_c   1.000
_cell.angle_alpha   90.00
_cell.angle_beta   90.00
_cell.angle_gamma   90.00
#
_symmetry.space_group_name_H-M   'P 1'
#
loop_
_entity.id
_entity.type
_entity.pdbx_description
1 polymer ?
#
loop_
_entity_poly.entity_id
_entity_poly.type
_entity_poly.pdbx_seq_one_letter_code
_entity_poly.pdbx_strand_id
1 'polypeptide(L)'
;QHFYMAHSQWKIWEYIKRRKFITMGIPFVIFVTGSSFFMKEFASIRYEFRKNRTLSNKEAEAFGLKPVNIETIQKEMLKEIEKADVDNWVNIRGPRPWEDSKTVQSEQWDKLKKGQSETKDGNL
;
A
#
# COMPACT_ATOMS: atom_id res chain seq x y z
N GLN A 1 -5.91 -55.95 -33.34
CA GLN A 1 -6.36 -54.73 -34.07
C GLN A 1 -6.03 -53.41 -33.36
N HIS A 2 -5.78 -53.39 -32.03
CA HIS A 2 -5.45 -52.16 -31.29
C HIS A 2 -4.09 -51.50 -31.64
N PHE A 3 -3.10 -52.29 -32.07
CA PHE A 3 -1.76 -51.77 -32.41
C PHE A 3 -1.74 -50.90 -33.69
N TYR A 4 -2.61 -51.19 -34.67
CA TYR A 4 -2.68 -50.45 -35.93
C TYR A 4 -3.38 -49.09 -35.80
N MET A 5 -4.33 -48.96 -34.87
CA MET A 5 -5.00 -47.67 -34.61
C MET A 5 -4.04 -46.66 -33.97
N ALA A 6 -3.14 -47.08 -33.10
CA ALA A 6 -2.17 -46.17 -32.47
C ALA A 6 -1.23 -45.51 -33.50
N HIS A 7 -0.81 -46.25 -34.53
CA HIS A 7 0.07 -45.75 -35.59
C HIS A 7 -0.61 -44.72 -36.52
N SER A 8 -1.92 -44.85 -36.78
CA SER A 8 -2.63 -43.88 -37.62
C SER A 8 -2.87 -42.56 -36.88
N GLN A 9 -3.24 -42.63 -35.60
CA GLN A 9 -3.43 -41.46 -34.74
C GLN A 9 -2.12 -40.68 -34.54
N TRP A 10 -0.99 -41.38 -34.41
CA TRP A 10 0.32 -40.76 -34.27
C TRP A 10 0.76 -40.01 -35.53
N LYS A 11 0.53 -40.58 -36.73
CA LYS A 11 0.80 -39.91 -38.01
C LYS A 11 -0.07 -38.66 -38.22
N ILE A 12 -1.33 -38.69 -37.80
CA ILE A 12 -2.23 -37.53 -37.85
C ILE A 12 -1.71 -36.41 -36.93
N TRP A 13 -1.27 -36.76 -35.72
CA TRP A 13 -0.67 -35.82 -34.77
C TRP A 13 0.62 -35.19 -35.29
N GLU A 14 1.51 -35.96 -35.92
CA GLU A 14 2.71 -35.41 -36.57
C GLU A 14 2.37 -34.46 -37.72
N TYR A 15 1.38 -34.81 -38.53
CA TYR A 15 0.93 -33.97 -39.65
C TYR A 15 0.32 -32.65 -39.17
N ILE A 16 -0.45 -32.68 -38.08
CA ILE A 16 -1.05 -31.51 -37.44
C ILE A 16 0.03 -30.60 -36.83
N LYS A 17 1.03 -31.15 -36.13
CA LYS A 17 2.14 -30.40 -35.53
C LYS A 17 3.10 -29.78 -36.54
N ARG A 18 3.11 -30.23 -37.80
CA ARG A 18 3.94 -29.64 -38.87
C ARG A 18 3.39 -28.30 -39.39
N ARG A 19 2.12 -27.97 -39.13
CA ARG A 19 1.52 -26.69 -39.58
C ARG A 19 1.86 -25.56 -38.61
N LYS A 20 2.56 -24.52 -39.11
CA LYS A 20 2.96 -23.35 -38.33
C LYS A 20 1.79 -22.65 -37.62
N PHE A 21 0.61 -22.60 -38.25
CA PHE A 21 -0.61 -22.02 -37.65
C PHE A 21 -1.08 -22.78 -36.40
N ILE A 22 -0.90 -24.10 -36.36
CA ILE A 22 -1.32 -24.92 -35.22
C ILE A 22 -0.29 -24.79 -34.10
N THR A 23 0.99 -24.88 -34.45
CA THR A 23 2.10 -24.83 -33.48
C THR A 23 2.30 -23.45 -32.85
N MET A 24 1.99 -22.37 -33.59
CA MET A 24 2.14 -20.99 -33.09
C MET A 24 0.81 -20.33 -32.74
N GLY A 25 -0.24 -20.60 -33.52
CA GLY A 25 -1.55 -19.96 -33.35
C GLY A 25 -2.35 -20.53 -32.18
N ILE A 26 -2.32 -21.86 -31.94
CA ILE A 26 -3.04 -22.44 -30.80
C ILE A 26 -2.46 -21.93 -29.47
N PRO A 27 -1.13 -21.94 -29.24
CA PRO A 27 -0.58 -21.33 -28.03
C PRO A 27 -0.94 -19.85 -27.88
N PHE A 28 -0.98 -19.09 -28.98
CA PHE A 28 -1.37 -17.68 -28.96
C PHE A 28 -2.84 -17.49 -28.55
N VAL A 29 -3.77 -18.27 -29.11
CA VAL A 29 -5.19 -18.20 -28.75
C VAL A 29 -5.40 -18.62 -27.29
N ILE A 30 -4.73 -19.68 -26.83
CA ILE A 30 -4.75 -20.11 -25.43
C ILE A 30 -4.20 -19.00 -24.53
N PHE A 31 -3.13 -18.33 -24.93
CA PHE A 31 -2.56 -17.22 -24.16
C PHE A 31 -3.55 -16.05 -24.07
N VAL A 32 -4.13 -15.62 -25.18
CA VAL A 32 -5.10 -14.50 -25.20
C VAL A 32 -6.33 -14.83 -24.35
N THR A 33 -6.95 -15.98 -24.60
CA THR A 33 -8.17 -16.39 -23.88
C THR A 33 -7.88 -16.71 -22.42
N GLY A 34 -6.81 -17.46 -22.14
CA GLY A 34 -6.35 -17.80 -20.80
C GLY A 34 -5.93 -16.59 -19.97
N SER A 35 -5.36 -15.55 -20.59
CA SER A 35 -4.97 -14.33 -19.88
C SER A 35 -6.16 -13.62 -19.20
N SER A 36 -7.34 -13.66 -19.83
CA SER A 36 -8.55 -13.03 -19.28
C SER A 36 -9.08 -13.76 -18.05
N PHE A 37 -9.02 -15.10 -18.05
CA PHE A 37 -9.39 -15.91 -16.90
C PHE A 37 -8.36 -15.81 -15.76
N PHE A 38 -7.06 -15.81 -16.10
CA PHE A 38 -5.97 -15.73 -15.12
C PHE A 38 -5.94 -14.38 -14.38
N MET A 39 -6.19 -13.27 -15.09
CA MET A 39 -6.10 -11.93 -14.51
C MET A 39 -7.14 -11.69 -13.40
N LYS A 40 -8.32 -12.31 -13.49
CA LYS A 40 -9.40 -12.17 -12.49
C LYS A 40 -8.95 -12.67 -11.11
N GLU A 41 -8.34 -13.85 -11.05
CA GLU A 41 -7.84 -14.43 -9.81
C GLU A 41 -6.57 -13.74 -9.33
N PHE A 42 -5.70 -13.30 -10.23
CA PHE A 42 -4.49 -12.58 -9.83
C PHE A 42 -4.78 -11.17 -9.28
N ALA A 43 -5.77 -10.48 -9.84
CA ALA A 43 -6.17 -9.15 -9.39
C ALA A 43 -6.83 -9.17 -8.00
N SER A 44 -7.59 -10.23 -7.68
CA SER A 44 -8.26 -10.35 -6.37
C SER A 44 -7.27 -10.49 -5.21
N ILE A 45 -6.11 -11.12 -5.44
CA ILE A 45 -5.04 -11.28 -4.43
C ILE A 45 -4.65 -9.94 -3.79
N ARG A 46 -4.50 -8.88 -4.60
CA ARG A 46 -4.12 -7.55 -4.09
C ARG A 46 -5.18 -6.98 -3.15
N TYR A 47 -6.45 -7.29 -3.38
CA TYR A 47 -7.55 -6.83 -2.56
C TYR A 47 -7.76 -7.71 -1.34
N GLU A 48 -7.48 -9.01 -1.42
CA GLU A 48 -7.54 -9.92 -0.29
C GLU A 48 -6.52 -9.55 0.79
N PHE A 49 -5.28 -9.22 0.41
CA PHE A 49 -4.26 -8.70 1.35
C PHE A 49 -4.59 -7.31 1.89
N ARG A 50 -5.29 -6.46 1.13
CA ARG A 50 -5.74 -5.14 1.60
C ARG A 50 -7.02 -5.17 2.41
N LYS A 51 -7.76 -6.27 2.38
CA LYS A 51 -8.89 -6.50 3.28
C LYS A 51 -8.28 -6.78 4.65
N ASN A 52 -7.72 -5.71 5.24
CA ASN A 52 -7.33 -5.64 6.63
C ASN A 52 -8.53 -6.17 7.38
N ARG A 53 -8.45 -7.41 7.85
CA ARG A 53 -9.47 -7.96 8.72
C ARG A 53 -9.43 -7.03 9.92
N THR A 54 -10.43 -6.17 10.05
CA THR A 54 -10.71 -5.51 11.31
C THR A 54 -10.84 -6.65 12.30
N LEU A 55 -9.79 -6.85 13.11
CA LEU A 55 -9.74 -7.94 14.07
C LEU A 55 -11.04 -7.86 14.86
N SER A 56 -11.78 -8.98 14.90
CA SER A 56 -12.88 -9.07 15.84
C SER A 56 -12.33 -8.81 17.23
N ASN A 57 -13.08 -8.16 18.13
CA ASN A 57 -12.60 -7.88 19.49
C ASN A 57 -12.04 -9.14 20.18
N LYS A 58 -12.63 -10.32 19.91
CA LYS A 58 -12.14 -11.62 20.40
C LYS A 58 -10.78 -12.03 19.83
N GLU A 59 -10.52 -11.73 18.56
CA GLU A 59 -9.22 -11.99 17.92
C GLU A 59 -8.18 -10.99 18.44
N ALA A 60 -8.54 -9.71 18.58
CA ALA A 60 -7.67 -8.69 19.14
C ALA A 60 -7.23 -9.03 20.57
N GLU A 61 -8.15 -9.51 21.43
CA GLU A 61 -7.84 -10.00 22.77
C GLU A 61 -6.88 -11.21 22.76
N ALA A 62 -7.04 -12.13 21.79
CA ALA A 62 -6.13 -13.26 21.61
C ALA A 62 -4.71 -12.82 21.19
N PHE A 63 -4.59 -11.68 20.49
CA PHE A 63 -3.31 -11.03 20.20
C PHE A 63 -2.79 -10.16 21.36
N GLY A 64 -3.47 -10.14 22.51
CA GLY A 64 -3.09 -9.34 23.68
C GLY A 64 -3.41 -7.85 23.56
N LEU A 65 -4.19 -7.44 22.56
CA LEU A 65 -4.64 -6.06 22.40
C LEU A 65 -5.84 -5.83 23.31
N LYS A 66 -5.74 -4.84 24.20
CA LYS A 66 -6.85 -4.45 25.08
C LYS A 66 -7.82 -3.54 24.33
N PRO A 67 -9.14 -3.71 24.50
CA PRO A 67 -10.12 -2.77 23.95
C PRO A 67 -9.89 -1.40 24.56
N VAL A 68 -9.73 -0.41 23.70
CA VAL A 68 -9.47 0.98 24.09
C VAL A 68 -10.79 1.70 24.29
N ASN A 69 -10.98 2.32 25.45
CA ASN A 69 -12.16 3.15 25.70
C ASN A 69 -12.00 4.51 25.00
N ILE A 70 -12.69 4.64 23.86
CA ILE A 70 -12.63 5.82 22.97
C ILE A 70 -13.00 7.10 23.73
N GLU A 71 -14.02 7.06 24.60
CA GLU A 71 -14.47 8.24 25.34
C GLU A 71 -13.40 8.74 26.32
N THR A 72 -12.61 7.82 26.88
CA THR A 72 -11.55 8.18 27.83
C THR A 72 -10.41 8.88 27.10
N ILE A 73 -10.01 8.35 25.95
CA ILE A 73 -9.00 8.97 25.07
C ILE A 73 -9.48 10.34 24.59
N GLN A 74 -10.73 10.45 24.13
CA GLN A 74 -11.27 11.73 23.67
C GLN A 74 -11.21 12.80 24.76
N LYS A 75 -11.61 12.45 26.00
CA LYS A 75 -11.54 13.37 27.14
C LYS A 75 -10.09 13.74 27.48
N GLU A 76 -9.16 12.81 27.37
CA GLU A 76 -7.74 13.06 27.61
C GLU A 76 -7.14 13.99 26.55
N MET A 77 -7.39 13.70 25.27
CA MET A 77 -6.96 14.54 24.14
C MET A 77 -7.53 15.95 24.22
N LEU A 78 -8.82 16.10 24.58
CA LEU A 78 -9.44 17.41 24.76
C LEU A 78 -8.75 18.22 25.86
N LYS A 79 -8.45 17.59 27.01
CA LYS A 79 -7.69 18.24 28.09
C LYS A 79 -6.28 18.63 27.69
N GLU A 80 -5.64 17.89 26.80
CA GLU A 80 -4.31 18.21 26.28
C GLU A 80 -4.37 19.39 25.32
N ILE A 81 -5.37 19.41 24.42
CA ILE A 81 -5.61 20.53 23.50
C ILE A 81 -5.95 21.81 24.26
N GLU A 82 -6.78 21.74 25.31
CA GLU A 82 -7.11 22.89 26.16
C GLU A 82 -5.88 23.49 26.87
N LYS A 83 -4.85 22.68 27.14
CA LYS A 83 -3.58 23.15 27.75
C LYS A 83 -2.58 23.63 26.71
N ALA A 84 -2.76 23.28 25.43
CA ALA A 84 -1.86 23.68 24.38
C ALA A 84 -2.09 25.15 24.02
N ASP A 85 -1.01 25.90 23.84
CA ASP A 85 -1.07 27.27 23.30
C ASP A 85 -1.30 27.19 21.79
N VAL A 86 -2.58 27.22 21.40
CA VAL A 86 -3.01 27.16 19.99
C VAL A 86 -2.82 28.52 19.29
N ASP A 87 -2.88 29.61 20.05
CA ASP A 87 -2.85 30.98 19.50
C ASP A 87 -1.46 31.35 18.95
N ASN A 88 -0.39 30.80 19.54
CA ASN A 88 0.99 31.04 19.12
C ASN A 88 1.61 29.86 18.35
N TRP A 89 0.79 28.99 17.74
CA TRP A 89 1.30 27.84 17.00
C TRP A 89 2.14 28.25 15.77
N VAL A 90 3.31 27.62 15.61
CA VAL A 90 4.18 27.79 14.44
C VAL A 90 4.42 26.47 13.73
N ASN A 91 4.33 26.46 12.40
CA ASN A 91 4.56 25.27 11.60
C ASN A 91 6.08 25.06 11.36
N ILE A 92 6.70 24.20 12.17
CA ILE A 92 8.07 23.74 11.97
C ILE A 92 8.04 22.47 11.11
N ARG A 93 8.91 22.40 10.11
CA ARG A 93 8.93 21.22 9.22
C ARG A 93 9.67 20.07 9.90
N GLY A 94 9.22 18.85 9.64
CA GLY A 94 9.98 17.66 10.02
C GLY A 94 11.32 17.57 9.26
N PRO A 95 12.35 16.96 9.88
CA PRO A 95 13.62 16.69 9.23
C PRO A 95 13.44 15.68 8.10
N ARG A 96 14.24 15.80 7.04
CA ARG A 96 14.34 14.74 6.04
C ARG A 96 15.04 13.51 6.64
N PRO A 97 14.87 12.31 6.05
CA PRO A 97 15.51 11.09 6.58
C PRO A 97 17.03 11.16 6.71
N TRP A 98 17.69 12.09 6.01
CA TRP A 98 19.14 12.30 6.03
C TRP A 98 19.58 13.57 6.77
N GLU A 99 18.67 14.31 7.38
CA GLU A 99 18.95 15.52 8.15
C GLU A 99 18.91 15.22 9.65
N ASP A 100 19.79 15.85 10.44
CA ASP A 100 19.70 15.74 11.89
C ASP A 100 18.50 16.56 12.40
N SER A 101 17.59 15.85 13.09
CA SER A 101 16.34 16.37 13.61
C SER A 101 16.50 17.59 14.50
N LYS A 102 17.52 17.63 15.36
CA LYS A 102 17.66 18.69 16.37
C LYS A 102 18.20 19.97 15.74
N THR A 103 19.20 19.84 14.87
CA THR A 103 19.88 20.98 14.24
C THR A 103 18.96 21.69 13.26
N VAL A 104 18.25 20.95 12.39
CA VAL A 104 17.32 21.56 11.42
C VAL A 104 16.19 22.30 12.13
N GLN A 105 15.63 21.73 13.19
CA GLN A 105 14.56 22.39 13.95
C GLN A 105 15.07 23.64 14.68
N SER A 106 16.25 23.58 15.33
CA SER A 106 16.81 24.76 16.01
C SER A 106 17.06 25.91 15.05
N GLU A 107 17.59 25.64 13.86
CA GLU A 107 17.82 26.68 12.85
C GLU A 107 16.51 27.35 12.39
N GLN A 108 15.42 26.59 12.31
CA GLN A 108 14.11 27.14 11.96
C GLN A 108 13.55 28.02 13.07
N TRP A 109 13.71 27.62 14.33
CA TRP A 109 13.34 28.44 15.48
C TRP A 109 14.10 29.76 15.53
N ASP A 110 15.40 29.74 15.25
CA ASP A 110 16.23 30.94 15.26
C ASP A 110 15.81 31.92 14.15
N LYS A 111 15.49 31.40 12.96
CA LYS A 111 14.96 32.21 11.85
C LYS A 111 13.62 32.84 12.17
N LEU A 112 12.71 32.09 12.80
CA LEU A 112 11.40 32.61 13.21
C LEU A 112 11.52 33.71 14.26
N LYS A 113 12.34 33.49 15.30
CA LYS A 113 12.59 34.49 16.35
C LYS A 113 13.18 35.78 15.76
N LYS A 114 14.13 35.65 14.83
CA LYS A 114 14.74 36.80 14.16
C LYS A 114 13.73 37.60 13.31
N GLY A 115 12.86 36.91 12.56
CA GLY A 115 11.79 37.58 11.80
C GLY A 115 10.77 38.29 12.71
N GLN A 116 10.48 37.73 13.88
CA GLN A 116 9.60 38.35 14.87
C GLN A 116 10.21 39.58 15.55
N SER A 117 11.54 39.65 15.73
CA SER A 117 12.19 40.87 16.24
C SER A 117 12.20 41.97 15.18
N GLU A 118 12.56 41.64 13.94
CA GLU A 118 12.65 42.62 12.85
C GLU A 118 11.29 43.27 12.51
N THR A 119 10.20 42.50 12.61
CA THR A 119 8.83 43.03 12.42
C THR A 119 8.33 43.91 13.56
N LYS A 120 8.85 43.73 14.78
CA LYS A 120 8.51 44.58 15.93
C LYS A 120 9.25 45.93 15.87
N ASP A 121 10.48 45.94 15.39
CA ASP A 121 11.31 47.14 15.33
C ASP A 121 10.97 48.05 14.12
N GLY A 122 10.42 47.48 13.04
CA GLY A 122 10.05 48.20 11.81
C GLY A 122 8.61 48.76 11.74
N ASN A 123 7.81 48.61 12.80
CA ASN A 123 6.41 49.07 12.87
C ASN A 123 6.25 50.34 13.75
N LEU A 124 7.32 51.14 13.87
CA LEU A 124 7.35 52.45 14.52
C LEU A 124 7.26 53.58 13.49
#